data_AF-A0A8T4BK26-F1
#
_entry.id   AF-A0A8T4BK26-F1
#
_cell.length_a   1.000
_cell.length_b   1.000
_cell.length_c   1.000
_cell.angle_alpha   90.00
_cell.angle_beta   90.00
_cell.angle_gamma   90.00
#
_symmetry.space_group_name_H-M   'P 1'
#
loop_
_entity.id
_entity.type
_entity.pdbx_description
1 polymer ?
#
loop_
_entity_poly.entity_id
_entity_poly.type
_entity_poly.pdbx_seq_one_letter_code
_entity_poly.pdbx_strand_id
1 'polypeptide(L)'
;MQSEELLKRTIDDIANILKITKITPQKIVIYVNSDSMKSKVYRKILGIMVGGQNNMGVVMKELIADPETADAKKMPDYIQKVIKDLHSESEEIKKMKLESDSFDEKEFLSEELSSIGKKEFGVDITVYSESDADIYDPKGKARHARPFKPAILIE
;
A
#
# COMPACT_ATOMS: atom_id res chain seq x y z
N MET A 1 -1.64 -10.50 -12.95
CA MET A 1 -1.49 -9.04 -13.16
C MET A 1 -1.16 -8.39 -11.82
N GLN A 2 -0.62 -7.17 -11.81
CA GLN A 2 -0.31 -6.44 -10.57
C GLN A 2 -1.53 -6.25 -9.65
N SER A 3 -2.70 -6.00 -10.25
CA SER A 3 -3.98 -5.85 -9.57
C SER A 3 -4.38 -7.10 -8.78
N GLU A 4 -4.29 -8.28 -9.41
CA GLU A 4 -4.55 -9.58 -8.76
C GLU A 4 -3.65 -9.83 -7.54
N GLU A 5 -2.36 -9.48 -7.64
CA GLU A 5 -1.43 -9.63 -6.53
C GLU A 5 -1.78 -8.69 -5.37
N LEU A 6 -2.21 -7.46 -5.65
CA LEU A 6 -2.70 -6.52 -4.64
C LEU A 6 -3.95 -7.06 -3.94
N LEU A 7 -4.93 -7.55 -4.70
CA LEU A 7 -6.16 -8.12 -4.15
C LEU A 7 -5.85 -9.30 -3.24
N LYS A 8 -5.09 -10.27 -3.74
CA LYS A 8 -4.69 -11.46 -2.99
C LYS A 8 -3.97 -11.12 -1.70
N ARG A 9 -2.97 -10.23 -1.75
CA ARG A 9 -2.23 -9.80 -0.55
C ARG A 9 -3.13 -9.10 0.46
N THR A 10 -4.08 -8.31 0.00
CA THR A 10 -5.03 -7.61 0.88
C THR A 10 -5.93 -8.62 1.61
N ILE A 11 -6.44 -9.63 0.90
CA ILE A 11 -7.24 -10.73 1.48
C ILE A 11 -6.40 -11.54 2.47
N ASP A 12 -5.18 -11.91 2.11
CA ASP A 12 -4.25 -12.65 2.97
C ASP A 12 -3.93 -11.85 4.26
N ASP A 13 -3.71 -10.54 4.16
CA ASP A 13 -3.47 -9.68 5.31
C ASP A 13 -4.71 -9.58 6.23
N ILE A 14 -5.91 -9.44 5.68
CA ILE A 14 -7.16 -9.48 6.45
C ILE A 14 -7.26 -10.83 7.20
N ALA A 15 -7.12 -11.94 6.48
CA ALA A 15 -7.22 -13.28 7.05
C ALA A 15 -6.16 -13.51 8.15
N ASN A 16 -4.92 -13.04 7.95
CA ASN A 16 -3.86 -13.14 8.93
C ASN A 16 -4.15 -12.29 10.19
N ILE A 17 -4.66 -11.07 10.04
CA ILE A 17 -5.05 -10.23 11.17
C ILE A 17 -6.15 -10.93 11.98
N LEU A 18 -7.20 -11.43 11.34
CA LEU A 18 -8.28 -12.16 12.01
C LEU A 18 -7.76 -13.42 12.72
N LYS A 19 -6.89 -14.18 12.05
CA LYS A 19 -6.27 -15.39 12.60
C LYS A 19 -5.44 -15.11 13.84
N ILE A 20 -4.68 -14.01 13.87
CA ILE A 20 -3.79 -13.64 14.98
C ILE A 20 -4.60 -13.02 16.13
N THR A 21 -5.51 -12.09 15.81
CA THR A 21 -6.28 -11.34 16.81
C THR A 21 -7.44 -12.13 17.41
N LYS A 22 -7.92 -13.17 16.72
CA LYS A 22 -9.11 -13.97 17.09
C LYS A 22 -10.39 -13.15 17.20
N ILE A 23 -10.43 -11.96 16.61
CA ILE A 23 -11.61 -11.09 16.58
C ILE A 23 -12.57 -11.60 15.51
N THR A 24 -13.88 -11.57 15.81
CA THR A 24 -14.93 -11.68 14.79
C THR A 24 -15.21 -10.29 14.25
N PRO A 25 -14.97 -10.03 12.95
CA PRO A 25 -15.13 -8.68 12.42
C PRO A 25 -16.61 -8.30 12.41
N GLN A 26 -16.90 -7.06 12.77
CA GLN A 26 -18.15 -6.36 12.53
C GLN A 26 -18.01 -5.35 11.38
N LYS A 27 -16.79 -4.83 11.18
CA LYS A 27 -16.47 -3.91 10.09
C LYS A 27 -15.02 -4.09 9.64
N ILE A 28 -14.80 -4.07 8.33
CA ILE A 28 -13.46 -4.01 7.73
C ILE A 28 -13.37 -2.75 6.87
N VAL A 29 -12.34 -1.94 7.12
CA VAL A 29 -12.07 -0.72 6.37
C VAL A 29 -10.65 -0.78 5.82
N ILE A 30 -10.55 -0.53 4.52
CA ILE A 30 -9.30 -0.51 3.75
C ILE A 30 -8.99 0.93 3.40
N TYR A 31 -7.73 1.33 3.57
CA TYR A 31 -7.26 2.65 3.19
C TYR A 31 -6.19 2.53 2.13
N VAL A 32 -6.39 3.20 1.00
CA VAL A 32 -5.40 3.28 -0.08
C VAL A 32 -4.66 4.61 -0.02
N ASN A 33 -3.42 4.58 -0.51
CA ASN A 33 -2.60 5.77 -0.57
C ASN A 33 -3.14 6.76 -1.60
N SER A 34 -3.32 8.01 -1.19
CA SER A 34 -3.65 9.14 -2.09
C SER A 34 -2.67 10.31 -1.95
N ASP A 35 -1.64 10.16 -1.13
CA ASP A 35 -0.57 11.14 -0.96
C ASP A 35 0.38 11.09 -2.17
N SER A 36 0.46 12.22 -2.88
CA SER A 36 1.27 12.37 -4.08
C SER A 36 2.77 12.27 -3.81
N MET A 37 3.24 12.73 -2.65
CA MET A 37 4.64 12.62 -2.24
C MET A 37 5.01 11.17 -1.96
N LYS A 38 4.17 10.43 -1.21
CA LYS A 38 4.34 8.99 -0.98
C LYS A 38 4.41 8.22 -2.30
N SER A 39 3.56 8.55 -3.26
CA SER A 39 3.56 7.95 -4.60
C SER A 39 4.84 8.23 -5.39
N LYS A 40 5.32 9.48 -5.40
CA LYS A 40 6.58 9.85 -6.08
C LYS A 40 7.78 9.14 -5.46
N VAL A 41 7.89 9.16 -4.14
CA VAL A 41 8.94 8.47 -3.40
C VAL A 41 8.90 6.97 -3.68
N TYR A 42 7.72 6.34 -3.64
CA TYR A 42 7.56 4.92 -3.96
C TYR A 42 8.08 4.58 -5.36
N ARG A 43 7.66 5.33 -6.39
CA ARG A 43 8.10 5.10 -7.77
C ARG A 43 9.61 5.27 -7.93
N LYS A 44 10.20 6.26 -7.27
CA LYS A 44 11.67 6.46 -7.30
C LYS A 44 12.40 5.30 -6.66
N ILE A 45 11.97 4.84 -5.48
CA ILE A 45 12.56 3.67 -4.81
C ILE A 45 12.43 2.42 -5.68
N LEU A 46 11.26 2.19 -6.27
CA LEU A 46 11.01 1.06 -7.17
C LEU A 46 12.00 1.06 -8.34
N GLY A 47 12.21 2.20 -9.01
CA GLY A 47 13.18 2.33 -10.10
C GLY A 47 14.62 2.02 -9.68
N ILE A 48 15.05 2.55 -8.52
CA ILE A 48 16.39 2.31 -7.97
C ILE A 48 16.60 0.81 -7.68
N MET A 49 15.59 0.16 -7.08
CA MET A 49 15.64 -1.26 -6.73
C MET A 49 15.59 -2.20 -7.94
N VAL A 50 14.84 -1.85 -8.99
CA VAL A 50 14.90 -2.57 -10.27
C VAL A 50 16.28 -2.43 -10.93
N GLY A 51 16.97 -1.31 -10.72
CA GLY A 51 18.36 -1.10 -11.12
C GLY A 51 19.41 -1.83 -10.26
N GLY A 52 18.99 -2.65 -9.29
CA GLY A 52 19.87 -3.47 -8.45
C GLY A 52 20.40 -2.80 -7.18
N GLN A 53 20.02 -1.53 -6.92
CA GLN A 53 20.42 -0.82 -5.71
C GLN A 53 19.29 -0.84 -4.68
N ASN A 54 19.55 -1.35 -3.48
CA ASN A 54 18.52 -1.52 -2.45
C ASN A 54 18.97 -1.11 -1.04
N ASN A 55 20.20 -0.60 -0.91
CA ASN A 55 20.69 -0.09 0.37
C ASN A 55 20.06 1.27 0.71
N MET A 56 19.58 1.42 1.95
CA MET A 56 18.93 2.63 2.46
C MET A 56 19.74 3.91 2.18
N GLY A 57 21.06 3.89 2.40
CA GLY A 57 21.90 5.07 2.20
C GLY A 57 21.95 5.52 0.73
N VAL A 58 21.94 4.57 -0.20
CA VAL A 58 21.94 4.85 -1.65
C VAL A 58 20.56 5.37 -2.07
N VAL A 59 19.50 4.67 -1.66
CA VAL A 59 18.11 5.08 -1.94
C VAL A 59 17.85 6.50 -1.42
N MET A 60 18.26 6.80 -0.18
CA MET A 60 18.07 8.12 0.42
C MET A 60 18.84 9.21 -0.33
N LYS A 61 20.08 8.93 -0.75
CA LYS A 61 20.87 9.89 -1.52
C LYS A 61 20.20 10.23 -2.85
N GLU A 62 19.72 9.23 -3.57
CA GLU A 62 19.02 9.40 -4.84
C GLU A 62 17.69 10.13 -4.68
N LEU A 63 16.93 9.87 -3.60
CA LEU A 63 15.70 10.59 -3.28
C LEU A 63 15.95 12.07 -2.98
N ILE A 64 17.03 12.38 -2.26
CA ILE A 64 17.37 13.77 -1.88
C ILE A 64 17.92 14.56 -3.08
N ALA A 65 18.61 13.89 -4.00
CA ALA A 65 19.17 14.50 -5.20
C ALA A 65 18.10 14.95 -6.21
N ASP A 66 16.90 14.37 -6.14
CA ASP A 66 15.79 14.65 -7.03
C ASP A 66 14.86 15.73 -6.42
N PRO A 67 14.65 16.89 -7.08
CA PRO A 67 13.78 17.96 -6.57
C PRO A 67 12.36 17.51 -6.27
N GLU A 68 11.83 16.50 -6.98
CA GLU A 68 10.46 16.01 -6.77
C GLU A 68 10.33 15.12 -5.53
N THR A 69 11.43 14.56 -5.03
CA THR A 69 11.45 13.70 -3.85
C THR A 69 12.37 14.21 -2.74
N ALA A 70 12.95 15.41 -2.86
CA ALA A 70 13.92 15.95 -1.91
C ALA A 70 13.40 16.03 -0.47
N ASP A 71 12.09 16.24 -0.32
CA ASP A 71 11.40 16.29 0.97
C ASP A 71 11.24 14.91 1.64
N ALA A 72 11.59 13.81 0.97
CA ALA A 72 11.61 12.46 1.53
C ALA A 72 12.56 12.34 2.74
N LYS A 73 13.51 13.28 2.90
CA LYS A 73 14.32 13.42 4.12
C LYS A 73 13.50 13.54 5.41
N LYS A 74 12.24 13.98 5.31
CA LYS A 74 11.30 14.14 6.43
C LYS A 74 10.55 12.84 6.77
N MET A 75 10.69 11.77 5.98
CA MET A 75 9.94 10.52 6.15
C MET A 75 10.82 9.24 6.08
N PRO A 76 11.92 9.15 6.86
CA PRO A 76 12.83 8.00 6.82
C PRO A 76 12.13 6.66 7.14
N ASP A 77 11.18 6.66 8.08
CA ASP A 77 10.42 5.46 8.45
C ASP A 77 9.57 4.93 7.30
N TYR A 78 9.00 5.82 6.48
CA TYR A 78 8.24 5.44 5.29
C TYR A 78 9.16 4.79 4.24
N ILE A 79 10.33 5.38 3.99
CA ILE A 79 11.31 4.88 3.02
C ILE A 79 11.77 3.47 3.42
N GLN A 80 12.16 3.28 4.69
CA GLN A 80 12.60 1.98 5.19
C GLN A 80 11.51 0.90 5.02
N LYS A 81 10.26 1.29 5.28
CA LYS A 81 9.07 0.47 5.10
C LYS A 81 8.85 0.08 3.63
N VAL A 82 8.95 1.02 2.70
CA VAL A 82 8.81 0.75 1.25
C VAL A 82 9.92 -0.17 0.75
N ILE A 83 11.17 0.07 1.13
CA ILE A 83 12.30 -0.80 0.77
C ILE A 83 12.04 -2.23 1.25
N LYS A 84 11.59 -2.40 2.50
CA LYS A 84 11.25 -3.72 3.06
C LYS A 84 10.13 -4.42 2.27
N ASP A 85 9.09 -3.68 1.88
CA ASP A 85 8.00 -4.27 1.09
C ASP A 85 8.49 -4.72 -0.29
N LEU A 86 9.26 -3.89 -0.98
CA LEU A 86 9.82 -4.20 -2.30
C LEU A 86 10.87 -5.34 -2.26
N HIS A 87 11.49 -5.59 -1.10
CA HIS A 87 12.33 -6.77 -0.90
C HIS A 87 11.51 -8.07 -0.82
N SER A 88 10.26 -8.00 -0.36
CA SER A 88 9.37 -9.17 -0.31
C SER A 88 8.73 -9.49 -1.68
N GLU A 89 9.02 -8.69 -2.70
CA GLU A 89 8.50 -8.84 -4.06
C GLU A 89 9.57 -9.39 -5.02
N SER A 90 9.14 -10.22 -5.97
CA SER A 90 10.00 -10.71 -7.04
C SER A 90 10.42 -9.56 -7.96
N GLU A 91 11.55 -9.75 -8.66
CA GLU A 91 12.01 -8.78 -9.66
C GLU A 91 10.99 -8.58 -10.79
N GLU A 92 10.29 -9.65 -11.19
CA GLU A 92 9.24 -9.60 -12.21
C GLU A 92 8.08 -8.69 -11.79
N ILE A 93 7.59 -8.82 -10.55
CA ILE A 93 6.52 -7.97 -10.01
C ILE A 93 6.97 -6.50 -9.97
N LYS A 94 8.20 -6.25 -9.53
CA LYS A 94 8.76 -4.89 -9.47
C LYS A 94 8.86 -4.25 -10.86
N LYS A 95 9.30 -5.00 -11.87
CA LYS A 95 9.36 -4.52 -13.26
C LYS A 95 7.96 -4.22 -13.79
N MET A 96 7.00 -5.12 -13.60
CA MET A 96 5.60 -4.90 -14.00
C MET A 96 5.03 -3.63 -13.37
N LYS A 97 5.30 -3.37 -12.08
CA LYS A 97 4.87 -2.15 -11.38
C LYS A 97 5.51 -0.87 -11.89
N LEU A 98 6.73 -0.97 -12.40
CA LEU A 98 7.46 0.16 -12.95
C LEU A 98 6.98 0.50 -14.38
N GLU A 99 6.58 -0.52 -15.14
CA GLU A 99 6.09 -0.40 -16.53
C GLU A 99 4.60 -0.03 -16.60
N SER A 100 3.81 -0.30 -15.56
CA SER A 100 2.40 0.07 -15.51
C SER A 100 2.24 1.58 -15.28
N ASP A 101 1.64 2.25 -16.25
CA ASP A 101 1.04 3.56 -16.01
C ASP A 101 -0.20 3.45 -15.12
N SER A 102 -0.61 4.59 -14.57
CA SER A 102 -1.68 4.82 -13.59
C SER A 102 -2.61 3.63 -13.29
N PHE A 103 -2.60 3.18 -12.04
CA PHE A 103 -3.52 2.16 -11.51
C PHE A 103 -4.34 2.77 -10.37
N ASP A 104 -5.66 2.75 -10.48
CA ASP A 104 -6.55 3.21 -9.43
C ASP A 104 -6.80 2.08 -8.42
N GLU A 105 -5.99 2.07 -7.35
CA GLU A 105 -6.13 1.09 -6.28
C GLU A 105 -7.49 1.18 -5.56
N LYS A 106 -8.08 2.38 -5.46
CA LYS A 106 -9.34 2.57 -4.73
C LYS A 106 -10.47 1.92 -5.49
N GLU A 107 -10.62 2.25 -6.77
CA GLU A 107 -11.69 1.73 -7.62
C GLU A 107 -11.59 0.21 -7.69
N PHE A 108 -10.43 -0.32 -8.04
CA PHE A 108 -10.20 -1.76 -8.16
C PHE A 108 -10.51 -2.51 -6.85
N LEU A 109 -9.98 -2.07 -5.71
CA LEU A 109 -10.23 -2.75 -4.44
C LEU A 109 -11.68 -2.61 -3.98
N SER A 110 -12.35 -1.49 -4.29
CA SER A 110 -13.76 -1.29 -3.94
C SER A 110 -14.64 -2.29 -4.69
N GLU A 111 -14.40 -2.47 -5.98
CA GLU A 111 -15.16 -3.42 -6.82
C GLU A 111 -14.94 -4.86 -6.35
N GLU A 112 -13.69 -5.29 -6.27
CA GLU A 112 -13.34 -6.69 -5.98
C GLU A 112 -13.67 -7.10 -4.54
N LEU A 113 -13.36 -6.25 -3.55
CA LEU A 113 -13.58 -6.60 -2.14
C LEU A 113 -15.05 -6.52 -1.72
N SER A 114 -15.91 -5.80 -2.46
CA SER A 114 -17.34 -5.70 -2.15
C SER A 114 -18.01 -7.08 -2.08
N SER A 115 -17.70 -7.95 -3.04
CA SER A 115 -18.28 -9.30 -3.13
C SER A 115 -17.59 -10.29 -2.18
N ILE A 116 -16.30 -10.09 -1.92
CA ILE A 116 -15.48 -10.97 -1.08
C ILE A 116 -15.78 -10.75 0.40
N GLY A 117 -16.02 -9.51 0.83
CA GLY A 117 -16.28 -9.15 2.22
C GLY A 117 -17.35 -10.02 2.88
N LYS A 118 -18.56 -10.03 2.30
CA LYS A 118 -19.67 -10.82 2.85
C LYS A 118 -19.43 -12.31 2.74
N LYS A 119 -18.83 -12.77 1.64
CA LYS A 119 -18.65 -14.19 1.34
C LYS A 119 -17.59 -14.84 2.23
N GLU A 120 -16.46 -14.18 2.44
CA GLU A 120 -15.32 -14.75 3.16
C GLU A 120 -15.23 -14.29 4.62
N PHE A 121 -15.64 -13.06 4.92
CA PHE A 121 -15.48 -12.46 6.24
C PHE A 121 -16.81 -12.16 6.95
N GLY A 122 -17.95 -12.34 6.28
CA GLY A 122 -19.28 -12.12 6.86
C GLY A 122 -19.64 -10.65 7.10
N VAL A 123 -18.83 -9.71 6.59
CA VAL A 123 -19.02 -8.27 6.78
C VAL A 123 -18.76 -7.49 5.50
N ASP A 124 -19.38 -6.33 5.37
CA ASP A 124 -19.05 -5.40 4.29
C ASP A 124 -17.62 -4.85 4.47
N ILE A 125 -16.90 -4.74 3.35
CA ILE A 125 -15.60 -4.06 3.28
C ILE A 125 -15.81 -2.70 2.63
N THR A 126 -15.32 -1.64 3.27
CA THR A 126 -15.32 -0.28 2.70
C THR A 126 -13.90 0.17 2.40
N VAL A 127 -13.69 0.79 1.24
CA VAL A 127 -12.39 1.30 0.81
C VAL A 127 -12.42 2.83 0.76
N TYR A 128 -11.47 3.47 1.43
CA TYR A 128 -11.26 4.90 1.39
C TYR A 128 -9.88 5.24 0.85
N SER A 129 -9.75 6.40 0.22
CA SER A 129 -8.47 7.08 0.06
C SER A 129 -8.09 7.81 1.35
N GLU A 130 -6.79 7.89 1.64
CA GLU A 130 -6.28 8.68 2.78
C GLU A 130 -6.79 10.13 2.85
N SER A 131 -7.15 10.74 1.71
CA SER A 131 -7.64 12.12 1.59
C SER A 131 -9.15 12.26 1.40
N ASP A 132 -9.93 11.18 1.48
CA ASP A 132 -11.39 11.25 1.36
C ASP A 132 -11.98 12.13 2.49
N ALA A 133 -12.91 13.02 2.14
CA ALA A 133 -13.50 13.97 3.09
C ALA A 133 -14.40 13.31 4.13
N ASP A 134 -15.02 12.18 3.78
CA ASP A 134 -15.93 11.38 4.58
C ASP A 134 -15.25 10.13 5.18
N ILE A 135 -13.92 10.10 5.19
CA ILE A 135 -13.14 8.97 5.68
C ILE A 135 -13.53 8.57 7.11
N TYR A 136 -13.89 7.30 7.29
CA TYR A 136 -14.04 6.70 8.61
C TYR A 136 -12.68 6.17 9.07
N ASP A 137 -11.96 6.91 9.91
CA ASP A 137 -10.66 6.47 10.46
C ASP A 137 -10.51 6.76 11.97
N PRO A 138 -11.29 6.11 12.84
CA PRO A 138 -11.26 6.36 14.28
C PRO A 138 -9.91 6.03 14.95
N LYS A 139 -9.03 5.28 14.28
CA LYS A 139 -7.73 4.84 14.81
C LYS A 139 -6.53 5.47 14.10
N GLY A 140 -6.75 6.42 13.19
CA GLY A 140 -5.68 7.09 12.45
C GLY A 140 -4.82 6.12 11.61
N LYS A 141 -5.42 5.05 11.08
CA LYS A 141 -4.74 4.04 10.28
C LYS A 141 -4.49 4.45 8.83
N ALA A 142 -5.30 5.36 8.27
CA ALA A 142 -5.23 5.76 6.87
C ALA A 142 -3.84 6.29 6.48
N ARG A 143 -3.20 7.04 7.38
CA ARG A 143 -1.84 7.58 7.16
C ARG A 143 -0.76 6.53 6.91
N HIS A 144 -1.01 5.28 7.31
CA HIS A 144 -0.08 4.17 7.13
C HIS A 144 -0.26 3.45 5.79
N ALA A 145 -1.26 3.83 4.99
CA ALA A 145 -1.43 3.34 3.63
C ALA A 145 -0.23 3.74 2.78
N ARG A 146 0.18 2.84 1.89
CA ARG A 146 1.29 3.04 0.97
C ARG A 146 0.88 2.45 -0.39
N PRO A 147 1.47 2.91 -1.50
CA PRO A 147 1.18 2.33 -2.80
C PRO A 147 1.37 0.81 -2.79
N PHE A 148 0.38 0.08 -3.32
CA PHE A 148 0.30 -1.39 -3.32
C PHE A 148 0.35 -2.06 -1.94
N LYS A 149 0.13 -1.29 -0.87
CA LYS A 149 0.08 -1.81 0.50
C LYS A 149 -0.92 -1.00 1.32
N PRO A 150 -2.22 -1.27 1.15
CA PRO A 150 -3.26 -0.56 1.86
C PRO A 150 -3.16 -0.79 3.37
N ALA A 151 -3.66 0.18 4.15
CA ALA A 151 -3.82 0.00 5.59
C ALA A 151 -5.18 -0.63 5.89
N ILE A 152 -5.25 -1.45 6.95
CA ILE A 152 -6.45 -2.22 7.28
C ILE A 152 -6.88 -1.90 8.72
N LEU A 153 -8.13 -1.48 8.87
CA LEU A 153 -8.84 -1.41 10.14
C LEU A 153 -9.86 -2.56 10.20
N ILE A 154 -9.78 -3.35 11.26
CA ILE A 154 -10.79 -4.36 11.59
C ILE A 154 -11.30 -4.01 12.98
N GLU A 155 -12.63 -4.00 13.11
CA GLU A 155 -13.37 -3.80 14.35
C GLU A 155 -14.38 -4.93 14.54
#